data_AF-A0AAU1Y7C7-F1
#
_entry.id   AF-A0AAU1Y7C7-F1
#
_cell.length_a   1.000
_cell.length_b   1.000
_cell.length_c   1.000
_cell.angle_alpha   90.00
_cell.angle_beta   90.00
_cell.angle_gamma   90.00
#
_symmetry.space_group_name_H-M   'P 1'
#
loop_
_entity.id
_entity.type
_entity.pdbx_description
1 polymer ?
#
loop_
_entity_poly.entity_id
_entity_poly.type
_entity_poly.pdbx_seq_one_letter_code
_entity_poly.pdbx_strand_id
1 'polypeptide(L)'
;MTTTADTDTGPAATNAFAVRSGGTRQLAGTGTLLRFALRRDRVMVPVWVAVTGLMVLSMPNSLKSLYGTAAERADLMRQMTTNSSLRALVGPVFDDSLGALTAWRVGVYAGLLAAVMSLLVVIRHTRDEEESGRQELVASGMVGRRASLTAALLTAAIANGGLASLVTLGLAGEGAVSALAFGLGIAGVGMVFATMAAVVAQLTESARLARGLTAGVLGAAFVLRAAGDASENDGSSFLTWASPLGWLENERSFADERWWVLLLFVAATAIQGAVAYELAGRRDVGMSFLPTRPGPAAGRLGTAGALAWRLQRGSVLGWSIGFFLAGVVYGGLTEGTADFVGDNEGAREIFERMGGQSGLTNAFLASMIGMLGLVAALYIVSAVLRLHGEETSGRAEPLLANAVGRLRWAAGHLVVAFGGTVWIMLLAGLGFTLGYGKEAGPILGACLVQVAGVWVIGGTAVLLYGLTPRAAGAAWGLAGAVLLIGWIGPALNAPQALLDLSPFGHLPKLPGGEMEWTPVLVLTGLAMVLVAGGLAGLRRRDVSS
;
A
#
# COMPACT_ATOMS: atom_id res chain seq x y z
N MET A 1 -31.52 35.97 -80.19
CA MET A 1 -32.85 36.11 -79.55
C MET A 1 -33.10 34.82 -78.79
N THR A 2 -32.88 34.88 -77.49
CA THR A 2 -33.23 33.93 -76.40
C THR A 2 -33.72 32.52 -76.78
N THR A 3 -32.83 31.54 -76.65
CA THR A 3 -33.14 30.12 -76.47
C THR A 3 -33.53 29.87 -75.01
N THR A 4 -34.78 29.48 -74.78
CA THR A 4 -35.31 28.99 -73.49
C THR A 4 -34.80 27.57 -73.25
N ALA A 5 -33.92 27.39 -72.28
CA ALA A 5 -33.52 26.08 -71.79
C ALA A 5 -34.50 25.60 -70.71
N ASP A 6 -35.11 24.46 -71.00
CA ASP A 6 -35.99 23.67 -70.14
C ASP A 6 -35.21 23.24 -68.87
N THR A 7 -35.64 23.70 -67.70
CA THR A 7 -35.05 23.27 -66.42
C THR A 7 -35.70 21.98 -65.97
N ASP A 8 -34.98 20.89 -66.21
CA ASP A 8 -35.22 19.54 -65.71
C ASP A 8 -35.24 19.52 -64.18
N THR A 9 -36.42 19.35 -63.59
CA THR A 9 -36.63 19.22 -62.14
C THR A 9 -36.42 17.76 -61.71
N GLY A 10 -35.15 17.35 -61.62
CA GLY A 10 -34.78 16.13 -60.93
C GLY A 10 -35.14 16.21 -59.44
N PRO A 11 -35.69 15.17 -58.81
CA PRO A 11 -35.96 15.19 -57.38
C PRO A 11 -34.61 15.27 -56.65
N ALA A 12 -34.35 16.41 -56.02
CA ALA A 12 -33.26 16.56 -55.08
C ALA A 12 -33.47 15.54 -53.96
N ALA A 13 -32.76 14.41 -54.05
CA ALA A 13 -32.60 13.49 -52.95
C ALA A 13 -31.82 14.23 -51.86
N THR A 14 -32.54 14.99 -51.04
CA THR A 14 -32.15 15.33 -49.68
C THR A 14 -32.07 14.01 -48.91
N ASN A 15 -31.00 13.26 -49.15
CA ASN A 15 -30.45 12.38 -48.14
C ASN A 15 -29.96 13.30 -47.03
N ALA A 16 -30.93 13.77 -46.23
CA ALA A 16 -30.68 14.12 -44.86
C ALA A 16 -29.87 12.97 -44.31
N PHE A 17 -28.60 13.22 -44.01
CA PHE A 17 -27.89 12.44 -43.02
C PHE A 17 -28.70 12.62 -41.73
N ALA A 18 -29.78 11.86 -41.61
CA ALA A 18 -30.44 11.62 -40.35
C ALA A 18 -29.33 10.98 -39.52
N VAL A 19 -28.67 11.83 -38.72
CA VAL A 19 -27.85 11.40 -37.60
C VAL A 19 -28.76 10.44 -36.88
N ARG A 20 -28.51 9.14 -37.03
CA ARG A 20 -29.22 8.14 -36.24
C ARG A 20 -29.05 8.64 -34.82
N SER A 21 -30.16 8.91 -34.14
CA SER A 21 -30.18 9.10 -32.70
C SER A 21 -29.78 7.77 -32.08
N GLY A 22 -28.49 7.45 -32.21
CA GLY A 22 -27.90 6.23 -31.72
C GLY A 22 -27.99 6.31 -30.21
N GLY A 23 -28.95 5.58 -29.64
CA GLY A 23 -29.03 5.37 -28.22
C GLY A 23 -27.64 5.02 -27.68
N THR A 24 -27.06 5.97 -26.96
CA THR A 24 -26.23 5.80 -25.76
C THR A 24 -25.45 4.49 -25.67
N ARG A 25 -24.60 4.17 -26.66
CA ARG A 25 -23.58 3.11 -26.52
C ARG A 25 -22.42 3.56 -25.60
N GLN A 26 -22.71 4.30 -24.54
CA GLN A 26 -21.73 4.80 -23.56
C GLN A 26 -21.00 3.66 -22.83
N LEU A 27 -21.60 2.48 -22.79
CA LEU A 27 -21.06 1.25 -22.17
C LEU A 27 -20.67 0.18 -23.20
N ALA A 28 -20.62 0.50 -24.51
CA ALA A 28 -20.15 -0.45 -25.50
C ALA A 28 -18.68 -0.83 -25.22
N GLY A 29 -18.35 -2.11 -25.33
CA GLY A 29 -16.99 -2.61 -25.09
C GLY A 29 -16.66 -2.93 -23.63
N THR A 30 -17.51 -2.60 -22.64
CA THR A 30 -17.24 -2.88 -21.22
C THR A 30 -16.91 -4.35 -20.94
N GLY A 31 -17.66 -5.30 -21.51
CA GLY A 31 -17.41 -6.73 -21.30
C GLY A 31 -16.06 -7.20 -21.84
N THR A 32 -15.63 -6.66 -22.99
CA THR A 32 -14.31 -6.96 -23.57
C THR A 32 -13.19 -6.38 -22.71
N LEU A 33 -13.34 -5.13 -22.26
CA LEU A 33 -12.38 -4.48 -21.36
C LEU A 33 -12.30 -5.17 -20.00
N LEU A 34 -13.43 -5.60 -19.45
CA LEU A 34 -13.47 -6.36 -18.19
C LEU A 34 -12.72 -7.69 -18.33
N ARG A 35 -12.99 -8.45 -19.41
CA ARG A 35 -12.27 -9.71 -19.67
C ARG A 35 -10.77 -9.46 -19.84
N PHE A 36 -10.39 -8.39 -20.52
CA PHE A 36 -8.99 -8.00 -20.67
C PHE A 36 -8.36 -7.65 -19.32
N ALA A 37 -9.02 -6.83 -18.50
CA ALA A 37 -8.56 -6.45 -17.17
C ALA A 37 -8.34 -7.67 -16.27
N LEU A 38 -9.31 -8.59 -16.21
CA LEU A 38 -9.20 -9.84 -15.46
C LEU A 38 -8.05 -10.73 -15.95
N ARG A 39 -7.82 -10.82 -17.27
CA ARG A 39 -6.68 -11.56 -17.82
C ARG A 39 -5.35 -10.92 -17.46
N ARG A 40 -5.28 -9.59 -17.50
CA ARG A 40 -4.07 -8.84 -17.17
C ARG A 40 -3.73 -8.92 -15.68
N ASP A 41 -4.75 -9.02 -14.83
CA ASP A 41 -4.59 -9.07 -13.38
C ASP A 41 -4.75 -10.49 -12.80
N ARG A 42 -4.68 -11.53 -13.64
CA ARG A 42 -4.82 -12.94 -13.28
C ARG A 42 -3.84 -13.46 -12.21
N VAL A 43 -2.77 -12.72 -11.94
CA VAL A 43 -1.83 -13.01 -10.85
C VAL A 43 -2.04 -12.03 -9.71
N MET A 44 -2.06 -10.73 -10.02
CA MET A 44 -2.14 -9.67 -9.02
C MET A 44 -3.40 -9.80 -8.14
N VAL A 45 -4.59 -9.90 -8.74
CA VAL A 45 -5.85 -9.96 -7.97
C VAL A 45 -5.93 -11.23 -7.11
N PRO A 46 -5.69 -12.45 -7.65
CA PRO A 46 -5.70 -13.65 -6.82
C PRO A 46 -4.67 -13.63 -5.70
N VAL A 47 -3.48 -13.05 -5.91
CA VAL A 47 -2.47 -12.91 -4.84
C VAL A 47 -2.96 -11.96 -3.74
N TRP A 48 -3.55 -10.81 -4.08
CA TRP A 48 -4.14 -9.91 -3.09
C TRP A 48 -5.27 -10.57 -2.30
N VAL A 49 -6.18 -11.25 -3.00
CA VAL A 49 -7.29 -12.00 -2.38
C VAL A 49 -6.76 -13.12 -1.49
N ALA A 50 -5.76 -13.88 -1.94
CA ALA A 50 -5.16 -14.95 -1.17
C ALA A 50 -4.42 -14.42 0.06
N VAL A 51 -3.55 -13.42 -0.08
CA VAL A 51 -2.80 -12.86 1.05
C VAL A 51 -3.75 -12.28 2.10
N THR A 52 -4.74 -11.48 1.67
CA THR A 52 -5.71 -10.88 2.60
C THR A 52 -6.62 -11.93 3.22
N GLY A 53 -7.09 -12.89 2.42
CA GLY A 53 -7.91 -14.00 2.89
C GLY A 53 -7.17 -14.91 3.86
N LEU A 54 -5.96 -15.37 3.54
CA LEU A 54 -5.15 -16.20 4.45
C LEU A 54 -4.83 -15.48 5.76
N MET A 55 -4.56 -14.16 5.72
CA MET A 55 -4.38 -13.36 6.93
C MET A 55 -5.62 -13.43 7.83
N VAL A 56 -6.82 -13.37 7.26
CA VAL A 56 -8.07 -13.50 8.03
C VAL A 56 -8.29 -14.93 8.51
N LEU A 57 -8.15 -15.92 7.62
CA LEU A 57 -8.46 -17.32 7.89
C LEU A 57 -7.46 -18.02 8.82
N SER A 58 -6.24 -17.50 8.95
CA SER A 58 -5.23 -18.02 9.89
C SER A 58 -5.46 -17.56 11.34
N MET A 59 -6.26 -16.50 11.55
CA MET A 59 -6.41 -15.86 12.84
C MET A 59 -7.21 -16.68 13.87
N PRO A 60 -8.34 -17.33 13.54
CA PRO A 60 -9.09 -18.12 14.53
C PRO A 60 -8.26 -19.20 15.21
N ASN A 61 -7.46 -19.94 14.44
CA ASN A 61 -6.57 -20.98 14.99
C ASN A 61 -5.45 -20.41 15.86
N SER A 62 -4.89 -19.26 15.44
CA SER A 62 -3.87 -18.56 16.22
C SER A 62 -4.43 -18.08 17.55
N LEU A 63 -5.64 -17.50 17.54
CA LEU A 63 -6.34 -17.06 18.74
C LEU A 63 -6.74 -18.24 19.62
N LYS A 64 -7.21 -19.35 19.06
CA LYS A 64 -7.52 -20.56 19.82
C LYS A 64 -6.29 -21.20 20.48
N SER A 65 -5.13 -21.10 19.84
CA SER A 65 -3.86 -21.59 20.40
C SER A 65 -3.33 -20.71 21.53
N LEU A 66 -3.64 -19.41 21.52
CA LEU A 66 -3.15 -18.43 22.50
C LEU A 66 -4.15 -18.18 23.64
N TYR A 67 -5.45 -18.24 23.33
CA TYR A 67 -6.58 -17.92 24.22
C TYR A 67 -7.68 -18.98 24.04
N GLY A 68 -7.37 -20.23 24.41
CA GLY A 68 -8.24 -21.38 24.16
C GLY A 68 -9.47 -21.43 25.08
N THR A 69 -9.39 -20.85 26.27
CA THR A 69 -10.47 -20.86 27.27
C THR A 69 -11.32 -19.58 27.20
N ALA A 70 -12.57 -19.65 27.65
CA ALA A 70 -13.42 -18.44 27.76
C ALA A 70 -12.86 -17.44 28.79
N ALA A 71 -12.25 -17.93 29.88
CA ALA A 71 -11.63 -17.10 30.90
C ALA A 71 -10.46 -16.27 30.35
N GLU A 72 -9.58 -16.88 29.55
CA GLU A 72 -8.47 -16.19 28.88
C GLU A 72 -8.96 -15.12 27.90
N ARG A 73 -10.02 -15.40 27.13
CA ARG A 73 -10.62 -14.44 26.19
C ARG A 73 -11.31 -13.28 26.91
N ALA A 74 -11.99 -13.54 28.01
CA ALA A 74 -12.56 -12.49 28.86
C ALA A 74 -11.49 -11.63 29.54
N ASP A 75 -10.36 -12.21 29.94
CA ASP A 75 -9.21 -11.46 30.47
C ASP A 75 -8.58 -10.57 29.42
N LEU A 76 -8.41 -11.06 28.18
CA LEU A 76 -7.98 -10.27 27.03
C LEU A 76 -8.88 -9.05 26.82
N MET A 77 -10.21 -9.22 26.85
CA MET A 77 -11.15 -8.11 26.72
C MET A 77 -10.99 -7.08 27.85
N ARG A 78 -10.82 -7.53 29.10
CA ARG A 78 -10.54 -6.64 30.24
C ARG A 78 -9.26 -5.84 30.02
N GLN A 79 -8.16 -6.48 29.63
CA GLN A 79 -6.89 -5.81 29.34
C GLN A 79 -7.02 -4.79 28.20
N MET A 80 -7.82 -5.10 27.17
CA MET A 80 -8.06 -4.16 26.07
C MET A 80 -8.87 -2.95 26.52
N THR A 81 -9.88 -3.12 27.38
CA THR A 81 -10.67 -1.98 27.86
C THR A 81 -9.88 -0.99 28.73
N THR A 82 -8.84 -1.45 29.43
CA THR A 82 -8.02 -0.60 30.32
C THR A 82 -6.88 0.12 29.61
N ASN A 83 -6.44 -0.35 28.43
CA ASN A 83 -5.31 0.23 27.71
C ASN A 83 -5.75 1.07 26.48
N SER A 84 -5.82 2.38 26.64
CA SER A 84 -6.22 3.32 25.58
C SER A 84 -5.33 3.28 24.33
N SER A 85 -4.02 3.04 24.48
CA SER A 85 -3.09 2.98 23.35
C SER A 85 -3.31 1.73 22.48
N LEU A 86 -3.63 0.58 23.09
CA LEU A 86 -3.98 -0.62 22.33
C LEU A 86 -5.34 -0.48 21.62
N ARG A 87 -6.31 0.17 22.26
CA ARG A 87 -7.61 0.46 21.62
C ARG A 87 -7.47 1.40 20.44
N ALA A 88 -6.63 2.42 20.52
CA ALA A 88 -6.35 3.29 19.38
C ALA A 88 -5.82 2.50 18.16
N LEU A 89 -5.04 1.44 18.42
CA LEU A 89 -4.42 0.64 17.36
C LEU A 89 -5.39 -0.39 16.74
N VAL A 90 -6.18 -1.09 17.56
CA VAL A 90 -6.97 -2.25 17.11
C VAL A 90 -8.49 -2.02 17.17
N GLY A 91 -8.95 -1.07 17.98
CA GLY A 91 -10.37 -0.74 18.16
C GLY A 91 -11.03 -1.42 19.37
N PRO A 92 -12.28 -1.07 19.74
CA PRO A 92 -13.12 -1.82 20.68
C PRO A 92 -13.35 -3.29 20.32
N VAL A 93 -13.35 -4.15 21.35
CA VAL A 93 -13.78 -5.55 21.25
C VAL A 93 -15.24 -5.63 21.67
N PHE A 94 -16.09 -6.25 20.84
CA PHE A 94 -17.53 -6.32 21.09
C PHE A 94 -18.01 -7.64 21.70
N ASP A 95 -17.28 -8.74 21.51
CA ASP A 95 -17.64 -10.07 21.99
C ASP A 95 -16.37 -10.95 22.15
N ASP A 96 -16.44 -12.02 22.94
CA ASP A 96 -15.31 -12.90 23.26
C ASP A 96 -15.19 -14.12 22.33
N SER A 97 -16.12 -14.33 21.40
CA SER A 97 -16.09 -15.41 20.42
C SER A 97 -14.84 -15.34 19.53
N LEU A 98 -14.37 -16.49 19.04
CA LEU A 98 -13.20 -16.53 18.14
C LEU A 98 -13.46 -15.75 16.85
N GLY A 99 -14.70 -15.77 16.35
CA GLY A 99 -15.14 -14.94 15.22
C GLY A 99 -15.03 -13.44 15.51
N ALA A 100 -15.53 -12.98 16.66
CA ALA A 100 -15.47 -11.56 17.03
C ALA A 100 -14.05 -11.07 17.28
N LEU A 101 -13.23 -11.87 17.98
CA LEU A 101 -11.81 -11.56 18.19
C LEU A 101 -11.02 -11.57 16.86
N THR A 102 -11.42 -12.41 15.90
CA THR A 102 -10.86 -12.37 14.54
C THR A 102 -11.26 -11.08 13.83
N ALA A 103 -12.54 -10.73 13.82
CA ALA A 103 -13.03 -9.51 13.18
C ALA A 103 -12.36 -8.26 13.77
N TRP A 104 -12.23 -8.20 15.09
CA TRP A 104 -11.51 -7.14 15.81
C TRP A 104 -10.02 -7.09 15.43
N ARG A 105 -9.31 -8.22 15.51
CA ARG A 105 -7.84 -8.23 15.37
C ARG A 105 -7.37 -7.92 13.96
N VAL A 106 -8.08 -8.42 12.95
CA VAL A 106 -7.64 -8.35 11.54
C VAL A 106 -8.58 -7.59 10.61
N GLY A 107 -9.81 -7.25 11.04
CA GLY A 107 -10.81 -6.64 10.17
C GLY A 107 -10.37 -5.33 9.53
N VAL A 108 -9.89 -4.38 10.34
CA VAL A 108 -9.41 -3.09 9.83
C VAL A 108 -8.24 -3.26 8.86
N TYR A 109 -7.29 -4.16 9.16
CA TYR A 109 -6.17 -4.45 8.28
C TYR A 109 -6.62 -5.13 6.97
N ALA A 110 -7.58 -6.05 7.04
CA ALA A 110 -8.16 -6.68 5.85
C ALA A 110 -8.90 -5.66 4.98
N GLY A 111 -9.68 -4.76 5.59
CA GLY A 111 -10.31 -3.63 4.92
C GLY A 111 -9.30 -2.68 4.28
N LEU A 112 -8.19 -2.38 4.96
CA LEU A 112 -7.09 -1.56 4.44
C LEU A 112 -6.46 -2.21 3.20
N LEU A 113 -6.14 -3.51 3.25
CA LEU A 113 -5.59 -4.25 2.12
C LEU A 113 -6.59 -4.32 0.95
N ALA A 114 -7.88 -4.53 1.22
CA ALA A 114 -8.94 -4.50 0.22
C ALA A 114 -9.06 -3.12 -0.46
N ALA A 115 -8.95 -2.03 0.31
CA ALA A 115 -8.93 -0.66 -0.19
C ALA A 115 -7.70 -0.39 -1.08
N VAL A 116 -6.51 -0.81 -0.65
CA VAL A 116 -5.27 -0.67 -1.44
C VAL A 116 -5.34 -1.48 -2.73
N MET A 117 -5.82 -2.72 -2.68
CA MET A 117 -6.04 -3.53 -3.88
C MET A 117 -6.99 -2.81 -4.84
N SER A 118 -8.12 -2.31 -4.33
CA SER A 118 -9.17 -1.69 -5.13
C SER A 118 -8.73 -0.39 -5.78
N LEU A 119 -8.04 0.50 -5.06
CA LEU A 119 -7.51 1.73 -5.65
C LEU A 119 -6.44 1.44 -6.71
N LEU A 120 -5.59 0.42 -6.49
CA LEU A 120 -4.56 0.05 -7.46
C LEU A 120 -5.18 -0.51 -8.75
N VAL A 121 -6.18 -1.39 -8.63
CA VAL A 121 -6.94 -1.94 -9.77
C VAL A 121 -7.61 -0.83 -10.56
N VAL A 122 -8.34 0.07 -9.88
CA VAL A 122 -9.08 1.14 -10.57
C VAL A 122 -8.14 2.08 -11.30
N ILE A 123 -7.07 2.55 -10.66
CA ILE A 123 -6.13 3.50 -11.27
C ILE A 123 -5.34 2.84 -12.42
N ARG A 124 -4.98 1.56 -12.28
CA ARG A 124 -4.28 0.77 -13.30
C ARG A 124 -5.08 0.63 -14.60
N HIS A 125 -6.40 0.50 -14.52
CA HIS A 125 -7.29 0.34 -15.69
C HIS A 125 -7.98 1.64 -16.11
N THR A 126 -7.61 2.78 -15.50
CA THR A 126 -8.10 4.10 -15.88
C THR A 126 -6.91 5.02 -16.17
N ARG A 127 -6.40 5.73 -15.16
CA ARG A 127 -5.42 6.80 -15.36
C ARG A 127 -4.06 6.31 -15.85
N ASP A 128 -3.63 5.10 -15.50
CA ASP A 128 -2.42 4.50 -16.09
C ASP A 128 -2.57 4.27 -17.60
N GLU A 129 -3.74 3.83 -18.07
CA GLU A 129 -3.99 3.59 -19.49
C GLU A 129 -4.12 4.91 -20.26
N GLU A 130 -4.69 5.94 -19.63
CA GLU A 130 -4.70 7.31 -20.18
C GLU A 130 -3.30 7.92 -20.25
N GLU A 131 -2.52 7.88 -19.15
CA GLU A 131 -1.18 8.46 -19.08
C GLU A 131 -0.20 7.80 -20.06
N SER A 132 -0.42 6.54 -20.41
CA SER A 132 0.40 5.81 -21.39
C SER A 132 -0.11 5.90 -22.83
N GLY A 133 -1.15 6.69 -23.11
CA GLY A 133 -1.74 6.87 -24.44
C GLY A 133 -2.51 5.66 -24.99
N ARG A 134 -2.44 4.50 -24.32
CA ARG A 134 -3.12 3.26 -24.74
C ARG A 134 -4.64 3.43 -24.75
N GLN A 135 -5.17 4.24 -23.83
CA GLN A 135 -6.61 4.53 -23.78
C GLN A 135 -7.12 5.25 -25.03
N GLU A 136 -6.31 6.07 -25.69
CA GLU A 136 -6.72 6.78 -26.93
C GLU A 136 -6.91 5.81 -28.09
N LEU A 137 -6.01 4.82 -28.22
CA LEU A 137 -6.14 3.75 -29.20
C LEU A 137 -7.39 2.91 -28.93
N VAL A 138 -7.66 2.56 -27.67
CA VAL A 138 -8.87 1.84 -27.29
C VAL A 138 -10.14 2.65 -27.58
N ALA A 139 -10.11 3.96 -27.30
CA ALA A 139 -11.21 4.87 -27.55
C ALA A 139 -11.49 5.12 -29.04
N SER A 140 -10.51 4.93 -29.93
CA SER A 140 -10.73 4.96 -31.39
C SER A 140 -11.53 3.76 -31.93
N GLY A 141 -11.68 2.71 -31.11
CA GLY A 141 -12.51 1.55 -31.43
C GLY A 141 -14.00 1.77 -31.08
N MET A 142 -14.81 0.71 -31.16
CA MET A 142 -16.21 0.75 -30.72
C MET A 142 -16.34 0.64 -29.18
N VAL A 143 -15.67 1.54 -28.45
CA VAL A 143 -15.67 1.58 -26.99
C VAL A 143 -16.37 2.87 -26.52
N GLY A 144 -17.38 2.72 -25.66
CA GLY A 144 -18.12 3.84 -25.12
C GLY A 144 -17.32 4.60 -24.05
N ARG A 145 -17.59 5.91 -23.90
CA ARG A 145 -16.89 6.81 -22.96
C ARG A 145 -16.88 6.33 -21.51
N ARG A 146 -17.92 5.62 -21.06
CA ARG A 146 -18.04 5.12 -19.68
C ARG A 146 -17.48 3.70 -19.52
N ALA A 147 -17.19 2.99 -20.61
CA ALA A 147 -16.88 1.57 -20.60
C ALA A 147 -15.61 1.23 -19.81
N SER A 148 -14.55 2.05 -19.92
CA SER A 148 -13.28 1.78 -19.24
C SER A 148 -13.38 2.00 -17.74
N LEU A 149 -14.05 3.07 -17.30
CA LEU A 149 -14.36 3.29 -15.89
C LEU A 149 -15.24 2.17 -15.32
N THR A 150 -16.28 1.76 -16.06
CA THR A 150 -17.15 0.65 -15.65
C THR A 150 -16.38 -0.66 -15.57
N ALA A 151 -15.54 -0.98 -16.55
CA ALA A 151 -14.73 -2.20 -16.53
C ALA A 151 -13.75 -2.22 -15.35
N ALA A 152 -13.13 -1.08 -15.03
CA ALA A 152 -12.26 -0.95 -13.86
C ALA A 152 -13.00 -1.17 -12.54
N LEU A 153 -14.17 -0.54 -12.36
CA LEU A 153 -15.01 -0.71 -11.16
C LEU A 153 -15.57 -2.14 -11.04
N LEU A 154 -15.96 -2.77 -12.15
CA LEU A 154 -16.39 -4.17 -12.16
C LEU A 154 -15.24 -5.13 -11.82
N THR A 155 -14.02 -4.82 -12.28
CA THR A 155 -12.82 -5.61 -11.91
C THR A 155 -12.57 -5.53 -10.41
N ALA A 156 -12.67 -4.35 -9.81
CA ALA A 156 -12.58 -4.17 -8.36
C ALA A 156 -13.73 -4.89 -7.63
N ALA A 157 -14.96 -4.82 -8.14
CA ALA A 157 -16.10 -5.53 -7.57
C ALA A 157 -15.93 -7.05 -7.59
N ILE A 158 -15.40 -7.62 -8.67
CA ILE A 158 -15.10 -9.06 -8.75
C ILE A 158 -13.99 -9.44 -7.76
N ALA A 159 -12.94 -8.62 -7.63
CA ALA A 159 -11.86 -8.86 -6.68
C ALA A 159 -12.36 -8.84 -5.23
N ASN A 160 -13.14 -7.81 -4.85
CA ASN A 160 -13.73 -7.70 -3.52
C ASN A 160 -14.79 -8.77 -3.26
N GLY A 161 -15.61 -9.13 -4.25
CA GLY A 161 -16.57 -10.24 -4.15
C GLY A 161 -15.88 -11.60 -3.96
N GLY A 162 -14.74 -11.81 -4.62
CA GLY A 162 -13.89 -12.98 -4.40
C GLY A 162 -13.32 -13.03 -2.98
N LEU A 163 -12.85 -11.90 -2.45
CA LEU A 163 -12.39 -11.79 -1.07
C LEU A 163 -13.52 -12.02 -0.06
N ALA A 164 -14.68 -11.39 -0.25
CA ALA A 164 -15.86 -11.58 0.58
C ALA A 164 -16.29 -13.05 0.61
N SER A 165 -16.32 -13.72 -0.54
CA SER A 165 -16.66 -15.14 -0.65
C SER A 165 -15.65 -16.01 0.08
N LEU A 166 -14.35 -15.74 -0.07
CA LEU A 166 -13.28 -16.49 0.60
C LEU A 166 -13.36 -16.35 2.13
N VAL A 167 -13.55 -15.12 2.63
CA VAL A 167 -13.71 -14.85 4.07
C VAL A 167 -14.98 -15.50 4.61
N THR A 168 -16.11 -15.34 3.91
CA THR A 168 -17.41 -15.90 4.32
C THR A 168 -17.34 -17.42 4.42
N LEU A 169 -16.84 -18.09 3.37
CA LEU A 169 -16.73 -19.54 3.33
C LEU A 169 -15.71 -20.07 4.34
N GLY A 170 -14.57 -19.38 4.50
CA GLY A 170 -13.51 -19.82 5.40
C GLY A 170 -13.81 -19.61 6.87
N LEU A 171 -14.67 -18.65 7.23
CA LEU A 171 -15.12 -18.42 8.61
C LEU A 171 -16.53 -18.97 8.89
N ALA A 172 -17.16 -19.68 7.94
CA ALA A 172 -18.53 -20.18 8.11
C ALA A 172 -18.71 -21.07 9.35
N GLY A 173 -17.65 -21.77 9.78
CA GLY A 173 -17.64 -22.59 11.00
C GLY A 173 -17.73 -21.81 12.31
N GLU A 174 -17.35 -20.52 12.31
CA GLU A 174 -17.49 -19.62 13.46
C GLU A 174 -18.87 -18.92 13.49
N GLY A 175 -19.65 -19.05 12.42
CA GLY A 175 -20.98 -18.44 12.27
C GLY A 175 -21.19 -17.93 10.84
N ALA A 176 -21.95 -18.67 10.03
CA ALA A 176 -22.10 -18.38 8.59
C ALA A 176 -22.71 -17.00 8.27
N VAL A 177 -23.69 -16.56 9.07
CA VAL A 177 -24.37 -15.27 8.89
C VAL A 177 -23.42 -14.12 9.26
N SER A 178 -22.72 -14.25 10.38
CA SER A 178 -21.70 -13.31 10.86
C SER A 178 -20.49 -13.22 9.92
N ALA A 179 -20.06 -14.36 9.39
CA ALA A 179 -18.99 -14.45 8.38
C ALA A 179 -19.37 -13.75 7.08
N LEU A 180 -20.64 -13.84 6.67
CA LEU A 180 -21.17 -13.12 5.52
C LEU A 180 -21.16 -11.61 5.75
N ALA A 181 -21.62 -11.15 6.92
CA ALA A 181 -21.55 -9.73 7.29
C ALA A 181 -20.10 -9.23 7.19
N PHE A 182 -19.17 -9.92 7.86
CA PHE A 182 -17.75 -9.54 7.86
C PHE A 182 -17.13 -9.50 6.45
N GLY A 183 -17.41 -10.52 5.62
CA GLY A 183 -16.95 -10.57 4.23
C GLY A 183 -17.51 -9.40 3.40
N LEU A 184 -18.80 -9.08 3.56
CA LEU A 184 -19.44 -7.96 2.87
C LEU A 184 -18.89 -6.60 3.35
N GLY A 185 -18.63 -6.44 4.65
CA GLY A 185 -18.00 -5.25 5.21
C GLY A 185 -16.62 -4.98 4.60
N ILE A 186 -15.75 -6.00 4.56
CA ILE A 186 -14.41 -5.90 3.95
C ILE A 186 -14.52 -5.50 2.47
N ALA A 187 -15.42 -6.15 1.73
CA ALA A 187 -15.67 -5.79 0.33
C ALA A 187 -16.25 -4.37 0.16
N GLY A 188 -17.10 -3.93 1.10
CA GLY A 188 -17.66 -2.59 1.16
C GLY A 188 -16.58 -1.53 1.29
N VAL A 189 -15.62 -1.71 2.19
CA VAL A 189 -14.44 -0.85 2.31
C VAL A 189 -13.67 -0.80 0.99
N GLY A 190 -13.42 -1.96 0.38
CA GLY A 190 -12.76 -2.05 -0.93
C GLY A 190 -13.48 -1.24 -2.01
N MET A 191 -14.81 -1.34 -2.08
CA MET A 191 -15.62 -0.63 -3.09
C MET A 191 -15.72 0.88 -2.85
N VAL A 192 -15.76 1.34 -1.61
CA VAL A 192 -15.66 2.77 -1.28
C VAL A 192 -14.34 3.33 -1.79
N PHE A 193 -13.22 2.65 -1.55
CA PHE A 193 -11.93 3.11 -2.06
C PHE A 193 -11.73 2.91 -3.57
N ALA A 194 -12.42 1.95 -4.19
CA ALA A 194 -12.50 1.81 -5.65
C ALA A 194 -13.15 3.04 -6.28
N THR A 195 -14.29 3.49 -5.74
CA THR A 195 -15.03 4.63 -6.28
C THR A 195 -14.38 5.96 -5.91
N MET A 196 -13.77 6.09 -4.73
CA MET A 196 -12.88 7.22 -4.42
C MET A 196 -11.71 7.32 -5.41
N ALA A 197 -11.04 6.20 -5.73
CA ALA A 197 -9.97 6.18 -6.72
C ALA A 197 -10.47 6.63 -8.11
N ALA A 198 -11.69 6.22 -8.49
CA ALA A 198 -12.31 6.64 -9.73
C ALA A 198 -12.57 8.16 -9.78
N VAL A 199 -13.03 8.77 -8.69
CA VAL A 199 -13.19 10.23 -8.58
C VAL A 199 -11.84 10.93 -8.73
N VAL A 200 -10.85 10.51 -7.94
CA VAL A 200 -9.50 11.10 -7.95
C VAL A 200 -8.82 10.94 -9.33
N ALA A 201 -9.07 9.85 -10.04
CA ALA A 201 -8.59 9.63 -11.40
C ALA A 201 -9.14 10.65 -12.41
N GLN A 202 -10.32 11.24 -12.18
CA GLN A 202 -10.84 12.34 -13.01
C GLN A 202 -10.23 13.70 -12.63
N LEU A 203 -9.79 13.85 -11.38
CA LEU A 203 -9.25 15.10 -10.86
C LEU A 203 -7.80 15.35 -11.30
N THR A 204 -7.04 14.31 -11.66
CA THR A 204 -5.59 14.44 -11.90
C THR A 204 -5.14 13.80 -13.20
N GLU A 205 -4.09 14.35 -13.84
CA GLU A 205 -3.53 13.77 -15.06
C GLU A 205 -2.52 12.64 -14.81
N SER A 206 -2.02 12.52 -13.59
CA SER A 206 -0.99 11.55 -13.24
C SER A 206 -1.58 10.42 -12.41
N ALA A 207 -1.42 9.19 -12.88
CA ALA A 207 -1.82 8.00 -12.13
C ALA A 207 -1.03 7.85 -10.83
N ARG A 208 0.21 8.35 -10.78
CA ARG A 208 0.99 8.43 -9.53
C ARG A 208 0.34 9.37 -8.52
N LEU A 209 -0.06 10.56 -8.96
CA LEU A 209 -0.73 11.53 -8.09
C LEU A 209 -2.09 10.97 -7.62
N ALA A 210 -2.83 10.33 -8.53
CA ALA A 210 -4.09 9.69 -8.18
C ALA A 210 -3.92 8.64 -7.07
N ARG A 211 -2.93 7.73 -7.21
CA ARG A 211 -2.62 6.73 -6.17
C ARG A 211 -2.27 7.39 -4.84
N GLY A 212 -1.41 8.42 -4.89
CA GLY A 212 -0.97 9.14 -3.70
C GLY A 212 -2.11 9.85 -2.97
N LEU A 213 -3.00 10.52 -3.70
CA LEU A 213 -4.16 11.20 -3.12
C LEU A 213 -5.16 10.20 -2.53
N THR A 214 -5.51 9.14 -3.26
CA THR A 214 -6.43 8.11 -2.73
C THR A 214 -5.83 7.39 -1.53
N ALA A 215 -4.53 7.06 -1.55
CA ALA A 215 -3.83 6.49 -0.40
C ALA A 215 -3.77 7.48 0.78
N GLY A 216 -3.63 8.78 0.52
CA GLY A 216 -3.71 9.83 1.53
C GLY A 216 -5.09 9.89 2.19
N VAL A 217 -6.17 9.79 1.42
CA VAL A 217 -7.54 9.69 1.94
C VAL A 217 -7.72 8.42 2.78
N LEU A 218 -7.15 7.30 2.34
CA LEU A 218 -7.17 6.03 3.11
C LEU A 218 -6.43 6.17 4.44
N GLY A 219 -5.25 6.78 4.43
CA GLY A 219 -4.49 7.08 5.65
C GLY A 219 -5.24 8.02 6.59
N ALA A 220 -5.89 9.06 6.07
CA ALA A 220 -6.73 9.96 6.85
C ALA A 220 -7.92 9.21 7.48
N ALA A 221 -8.58 8.32 6.73
CA ALA A 221 -9.65 7.48 7.26
C ALA A 221 -9.17 6.55 8.38
N PHE A 222 -7.96 5.99 8.25
CA PHE A 222 -7.36 5.16 9.31
C PHE A 222 -7.07 5.98 10.57
N VAL A 223 -6.51 7.19 10.44
CA VAL A 223 -6.22 8.09 11.56
C VAL A 223 -7.49 8.57 12.25
N LEU A 224 -8.53 8.94 11.49
CA LEU A 224 -9.82 9.35 12.06
C LEU A 224 -10.44 8.22 12.89
N ARG A 225 -10.41 6.99 12.38
CA ARG A 225 -10.85 5.79 13.12
C ARG A 225 -10.05 5.62 14.41
N ALA A 226 -8.71 5.55 14.31
CA ALA A 226 -7.83 5.36 15.46
C ALA A 226 -8.01 6.45 16.54
N ALA A 227 -8.21 7.71 16.15
CA ALA A 227 -8.48 8.80 17.06
C ALA A 227 -9.85 8.67 17.74
N GLY A 228 -10.87 8.20 17.00
CA GLY A 228 -12.20 7.93 17.55
C GLY A 228 -12.18 6.82 18.60
N ASP A 229 -11.50 5.71 18.31
CA ASP A 229 -11.43 4.56 19.23
C ASP A 229 -10.55 4.83 20.46
N ALA A 230 -9.62 5.79 20.36
CA ALA A 230 -8.89 6.30 21.52
C ALA A 230 -9.79 7.11 22.45
N SER A 231 -10.78 7.83 21.89
CA SER A 231 -11.64 8.77 22.61
C SER A 231 -12.80 8.09 23.35
N GLU A 232 -13.46 7.13 22.73
CA GLU A 232 -14.67 6.48 23.25
C GLU A 232 -14.58 4.96 23.10
N ASN A 233 -15.13 4.23 24.08
CA ASN A 233 -14.87 2.81 24.24
C ASN A 233 -15.88 1.90 23.52
N ASP A 234 -16.98 2.43 23.00
CA ASP A 234 -18.11 1.68 22.46
C ASP A 234 -18.27 1.81 20.94
N GLY A 235 -17.34 2.52 20.30
CA GLY A 235 -17.35 2.84 18.87
C GLY A 235 -18.36 3.93 18.47
N SER A 236 -18.92 4.68 19.43
CA SER A 236 -19.89 5.75 19.14
C SER A 236 -19.28 7.06 18.64
N SER A 237 -17.94 7.18 18.69
CA SER A 237 -17.24 8.40 18.32
C SER A 237 -17.55 8.83 16.89
N PHE A 238 -17.91 10.11 16.73
CA PHE A 238 -18.12 10.71 15.41
C PHE A 238 -16.91 10.53 14.48
N LEU A 239 -15.69 10.50 15.03
CA LEU A 239 -14.46 10.31 14.25
C LEU A 239 -14.38 8.88 13.68
N THR A 240 -14.79 7.87 14.45
CA THR A 240 -14.90 6.48 13.98
C THR A 240 -15.97 6.38 12.89
N TRP A 241 -17.13 7.01 13.07
CA TRP A 241 -18.21 7.02 12.08
C TRP A 241 -17.94 7.87 10.83
N ALA A 242 -16.98 8.78 10.85
CA ALA A 242 -16.54 9.49 9.66
C ALA A 242 -15.66 8.61 8.74
N SER A 243 -15.15 7.50 9.25
CA SER A 243 -14.25 6.61 8.53
C SER A 243 -14.97 5.37 7.98
N PRO A 244 -14.82 5.03 6.69
CA PRO A 244 -15.29 3.75 6.15
C PRO A 244 -14.68 2.54 6.87
N LEU A 245 -13.49 2.68 7.47
CA LEU A 245 -12.88 1.63 8.29
C LEU A 245 -13.57 1.49 9.64
N GLY A 246 -14.08 2.59 10.21
CA GLY A 246 -14.88 2.55 11.43
C GLY A 246 -16.30 2.03 11.21
N TRP A 247 -16.84 2.11 9.98
CA TRP A 247 -18.07 1.41 9.62
C TRP A 247 -17.90 -0.11 9.67
N LEU A 248 -16.79 -0.64 9.15
CA LEU A 248 -16.49 -2.08 9.21
C LEU A 248 -16.45 -2.58 10.65
N GLU A 249 -15.89 -1.77 11.55
CA GLU A 249 -15.83 -2.06 12.97
C GLU A 249 -17.22 -1.96 13.64
N ASN A 250 -17.97 -0.92 13.33
CA ASN A 250 -19.33 -0.72 13.83
C ASN A 250 -20.38 -1.66 13.21
N GLU A 251 -20.03 -2.44 12.18
CA GLU A 251 -20.86 -3.55 11.70
C GLU A 251 -20.99 -4.65 12.76
N ARG A 252 -20.01 -4.76 13.68
CA ARG A 252 -20.00 -5.69 14.82
C ARG A 252 -20.21 -7.15 14.41
N SER A 253 -19.54 -7.58 13.34
CA SER A 253 -19.59 -8.96 12.87
C SER A 253 -19.18 -9.95 13.97
N PHE A 254 -19.94 -11.03 14.14
CA PHE A 254 -19.80 -12.05 15.19
C PHE A 254 -20.13 -11.57 16.61
N ALA A 255 -20.80 -10.43 16.73
CA ALA A 255 -21.40 -9.94 17.96
C ALA A 255 -22.89 -9.63 17.67
N ASP A 256 -23.32 -8.38 17.85
CA ASP A 256 -24.65 -7.91 17.44
C ASP A 256 -24.57 -7.25 16.05
N GLU A 257 -24.70 -8.04 14.97
CA GLU A 257 -24.51 -7.52 13.62
C GLU A 257 -25.45 -6.35 13.28
N ARG A 258 -24.86 -5.21 12.92
CA ARG A 258 -25.58 -4.03 12.47
C ARG A 258 -25.65 -4.00 10.94
N TRP A 259 -26.49 -4.85 10.37
CA TRP A 259 -26.68 -4.96 8.90
C TRP A 259 -26.98 -3.65 8.18
N TRP A 260 -27.59 -2.69 8.87
CA TRP A 260 -27.87 -1.36 8.30
C TRP A 260 -26.57 -0.59 7.96
N VAL A 261 -25.43 -0.91 8.58
CA VAL A 261 -24.13 -0.29 8.29
C VAL A 261 -23.69 -0.61 6.85
N LEU A 262 -24.07 -1.75 6.30
CA LEU A 262 -23.84 -2.07 4.88
C LEU A 262 -24.51 -1.07 3.93
N LEU A 263 -25.61 -0.43 4.35
CA LEU A 263 -26.24 0.63 3.58
C LEU A 263 -25.34 1.86 3.46
N LEU A 264 -24.47 2.13 4.44
CA LEU A 264 -23.50 3.23 4.35
C LEU A 264 -22.45 2.95 3.27
N PHE A 265 -21.93 1.72 3.20
CA PHE A 265 -21.01 1.32 2.12
C PHE A 265 -21.66 1.41 0.74
N VAL A 266 -22.91 0.93 0.61
CA VAL A 266 -23.66 0.99 -0.64
C VAL A 266 -23.94 2.45 -1.04
N ALA A 267 -24.41 3.28 -0.10
CA ALA A 267 -24.70 4.70 -0.35
C ALA A 267 -23.43 5.47 -0.74
N ALA A 268 -22.33 5.30 0.00
CA ALA A 268 -21.06 5.95 -0.32
C ALA A 268 -20.54 5.53 -1.69
N THR A 269 -20.56 4.23 -2.00
CA THR A 269 -20.13 3.70 -3.31
C THR A 269 -21.01 4.23 -4.45
N ALA A 270 -22.33 4.29 -4.25
CA ALA A 270 -23.26 4.80 -5.25
C ALA A 270 -23.06 6.30 -5.51
N ILE A 271 -22.94 7.11 -4.45
CA ILE A 271 -22.72 8.56 -4.53
C ILE A 271 -21.36 8.85 -5.18
N GLN A 272 -20.28 8.25 -4.70
CA GLN A 272 -18.94 8.44 -5.26
C GLN A 272 -18.85 7.94 -6.70
N GLY A 273 -19.49 6.81 -7.00
CA GLY A 273 -19.61 6.28 -8.36
C GLY A 273 -20.34 7.24 -9.29
N ALA A 274 -21.48 7.79 -8.88
CA ALA A 274 -22.23 8.78 -9.65
C ALA A 274 -21.38 10.03 -9.93
N VAL A 275 -20.68 10.55 -8.92
CA VAL A 275 -19.74 11.66 -9.08
C VAL A 275 -18.63 11.31 -10.08
N ALA A 276 -18.03 10.13 -9.98
CA ALA A 276 -16.99 9.69 -10.91
C ALA A 276 -17.50 9.61 -12.37
N TYR A 277 -18.70 9.07 -12.59
CA TYR A 277 -19.31 9.00 -13.93
C TYR A 277 -19.68 10.37 -14.49
N GLU A 278 -20.14 11.29 -13.65
CA GLU A 278 -20.46 12.65 -14.07
C GLU A 278 -19.19 13.42 -14.46
N LEU A 279 -18.14 13.33 -13.65
CA LEU A 279 -16.84 13.91 -13.95
C LEU A 279 -16.25 13.32 -15.24
N ALA A 280 -16.26 11.99 -15.39
CA ALA A 280 -15.78 11.32 -16.61
C ALA A 280 -16.61 11.68 -17.86
N GLY A 281 -17.90 11.97 -17.68
CA GLY A 281 -18.80 12.42 -18.74
C GLY A 281 -18.57 13.85 -19.21
N ARG A 282 -17.94 14.69 -18.38
CA ARG A 282 -17.62 16.10 -18.69
C ARG A 282 -16.16 16.31 -19.11
N ARG A 283 -15.25 15.43 -18.69
CA ARG A 283 -13.80 15.52 -18.94
C ARG A 283 -13.38 14.84 -20.23
N ASP A 284 -12.66 15.54 -21.09
CA ASP A 284 -12.07 14.95 -22.29
C ASP A 284 -10.89 14.01 -21.94
N VAL A 285 -10.61 13.06 -22.82
CA VAL A 285 -9.53 12.08 -22.61
C VAL A 285 -8.20 12.83 -22.48
N GLY A 286 -7.35 12.38 -21.55
CA GLY A 286 -6.06 13.02 -21.28
C GLY A 286 -6.13 14.22 -20.33
N MET A 287 -7.22 14.99 -20.34
CA MET A 287 -7.41 16.18 -19.48
C MET A 287 -7.64 15.81 -17.99
N SER A 288 -7.66 16.81 -17.11
CA SER A 288 -8.14 16.67 -15.73
C SER A 288 -8.82 17.94 -15.20
N PHE A 289 -9.57 17.82 -14.11
CA PHE A 289 -10.24 18.97 -13.49
C PHE A 289 -9.30 19.83 -12.62
N LEU A 290 -8.18 19.28 -12.14
CA LEU A 290 -7.16 20.08 -11.46
C LEU A 290 -6.11 20.53 -12.48
N PRO A 291 -5.90 21.84 -12.66
CA PRO A 291 -5.00 22.34 -13.69
C PRO A 291 -3.57 21.85 -13.46
N THR A 292 -3.01 21.18 -14.46
CA THR A 292 -1.58 20.88 -14.50
C THR A 292 -0.83 22.19 -14.70
N ARG A 293 -0.10 22.63 -13.67
CA ARG A 293 0.70 23.85 -13.77
C ARG A 293 1.80 23.62 -14.83
N PRO A 294 1.87 24.43 -15.91
CA PRO A 294 2.84 24.23 -17.00
C PRO A 294 4.31 24.35 -16.55
N GLY A 295 4.54 24.77 -15.31
CA GLY A 295 5.85 25.08 -14.79
C GLY A 295 6.32 26.47 -15.25
N PRO A 296 7.43 26.97 -14.69
CA PRO A 296 8.01 28.22 -15.14
C PRO A 296 8.48 28.11 -16.60
N ALA A 297 8.38 29.20 -17.37
CA ALA A 297 8.82 29.27 -18.77
C ALA A 297 10.30 28.89 -18.96
N ALA A 298 11.13 29.14 -17.94
CA ALA A 298 12.48 28.63 -17.85
C ALA A 298 12.59 27.60 -16.71
N GLY A 299 12.99 26.38 -17.05
CA GLY A 299 13.24 25.33 -16.08
C GLY A 299 14.42 25.66 -15.16
N ARG A 300 14.24 25.47 -13.85
CA ARG A 300 15.31 25.64 -12.84
C ARG A 300 16.13 24.36 -12.58
N LEU A 301 15.83 23.27 -13.27
CA LEU A 301 16.48 21.98 -13.08
C LEU A 301 17.77 21.92 -13.91
N GLY A 302 18.90 22.28 -13.32
CA GLY A 302 20.20 22.30 -14.00
C GLY A 302 20.97 20.97 -13.98
N THR A 303 20.50 19.94 -13.25
CA THR A 303 21.23 18.67 -13.10
C THR A 303 20.29 17.46 -13.09
N ALA A 304 20.82 16.31 -13.51
CA ALA A 304 20.12 15.03 -13.42
C ALA A 304 19.72 14.67 -11.97
N GLY A 305 20.54 15.05 -10.99
CA GLY A 305 20.23 14.87 -9.56
C GLY A 305 19.05 15.73 -9.10
N ALA A 306 18.96 16.99 -9.55
CA ALA A 306 17.83 17.85 -9.25
C ALA A 306 16.51 17.30 -9.83
N LEU A 307 16.57 16.73 -11.05
CA LEU A 307 15.44 16.05 -11.65
C LEU A 307 15.06 14.79 -10.85
N ALA A 308 16.04 13.95 -10.49
CA ALA A 308 15.81 12.76 -9.68
C ALA A 308 15.15 13.08 -8.33
N TRP A 309 15.62 14.12 -7.64
CA TRP A 309 14.98 14.62 -6.42
C TRP A 309 13.55 15.07 -6.66
N ARG A 310 13.29 15.88 -7.70
CA ARG A 310 11.92 16.33 -8.02
C ARG A 310 10.97 15.16 -8.27
N LEU A 311 11.46 14.11 -8.92
CA LEU A 311 10.69 12.90 -9.23
C LEU A 311 10.42 12.02 -8.01
N GLN A 312 11.34 11.98 -7.04
CA GLN A 312 11.28 11.08 -5.88
C GLN A 312 10.80 11.76 -4.59
N ARG A 313 10.89 13.09 -4.46
CA ARG A 313 10.57 13.83 -3.22
C ARG A 313 9.19 13.50 -2.63
N GLY A 314 8.18 13.29 -3.46
CA GLY A 314 6.83 12.94 -2.98
C GLY A 314 6.80 11.57 -2.31
N SER A 315 7.54 10.61 -2.86
CA SER A 315 7.70 9.29 -2.24
C SER A 315 8.51 9.38 -0.95
N VAL A 316 9.64 10.09 -0.96
CA VAL A 316 10.46 10.31 0.24
C VAL A 316 9.64 10.93 1.36
N LEU A 317 8.83 11.96 1.06
CA LEU A 317 7.95 12.60 2.03
C LEU A 317 6.88 11.65 2.57
N GLY A 318 6.23 10.86 1.70
CA GLY A 318 5.24 9.87 2.14
C GLY A 318 5.83 8.83 3.08
N TRP A 319 6.99 8.26 2.74
CA TRP A 319 7.72 7.32 3.60
C TRP A 319 8.24 7.98 4.88
N SER A 320 8.69 9.24 4.81
CA SER A 320 9.13 10.03 5.97
C SER A 320 8.02 10.17 7.01
N ILE A 321 6.80 10.54 6.56
CA ILE A 321 5.63 10.66 7.43
C ILE A 321 5.28 9.30 8.04
N GLY A 322 5.24 8.25 7.22
CA GLY A 322 4.92 6.90 7.69
C GLY A 322 5.90 6.37 8.74
N PHE A 323 7.20 6.49 8.50
CA PHE A 323 8.25 6.05 9.43
C PHE A 323 8.26 6.87 10.72
N PHE A 324 8.10 8.19 10.62
CA PHE A 324 8.02 9.07 11.80
C PHE A 324 6.82 8.72 12.67
N LEU A 325 5.62 8.63 12.08
CA LEU A 325 4.39 8.29 12.82
C LEU A 325 4.45 6.88 13.41
N ALA A 326 4.96 5.90 12.67
CA ALA A 326 5.16 4.55 13.19
C ALA A 326 6.11 4.56 14.39
N GLY A 327 7.21 5.31 14.32
CA GLY A 327 8.10 5.52 15.45
C GLY A 327 7.38 6.10 16.67
N VAL A 328 6.58 7.16 16.49
CA VAL A 328 5.81 7.78 17.59
C VAL A 328 4.86 6.77 18.24
N VAL A 329 4.10 6.03 17.43
CA VAL A 329 3.14 5.04 17.93
C VAL A 329 3.85 3.91 18.67
N TYR A 330 4.88 3.30 18.08
CA TYR A 330 5.62 2.22 18.72
C TYR A 330 6.41 2.68 19.95
N GLY A 331 6.95 3.91 19.92
CA GLY A 331 7.56 4.54 21.08
C GLY A 331 6.57 4.69 22.24
N GLY A 332 5.36 5.21 21.97
CA GLY A 332 4.31 5.36 22.98
C GLY A 332 3.79 4.03 23.55
N LEU A 333 3.85 2.96 22.76
CA LEU A 333 3.51 1.61 23.22
C LEU A 333 4.58 0.99 24.14
N THR A 334 5.79 1.56 24.16
CA THR A 334 6.93 0.94 24.84
C THR A 334 6.77 0.94 26.36
N GLU A 335 6.20 1.98 26.99
CA GLU A 335 6.01 2.00 28.45
C GLU A 335 5.02 0.92 28.92
N GLY A 336 3.93 0.70 28.18
CA GLY A 336 2.92 -0.29 28.53
C GLY A 336 3.38 -1.74 28.39
N THR A 337 4.54 -2.01 27.76
CA THR A 337 5.03 -3.40 27.58
C THR A 337 5.42 -4.09 28.87
N ALA A 338 5.89 -3.33 29.86
CA ALA A 338 6.27 -3.87 31.17
C ALA A 338 5.04 -4.32 31.98
N ASP A 339 3.92 -3.63 31.80
CA ASP A 339 2.68 -3.88 32.54
C ASP A 339 1.94 -5.14 32.04
N PHE A 340 2.36 -5.72 30.91
CA PHE A 340 1.79 -6.96 30.37
C PHE A 340 2.26 -8.24 31.09
N VAL A 341 3.27 -8.16 31.96
CA VAL A 341 3.73 -9.32 32.72
C VAL A 341 2.79 -9.51 33.91
N GLY A 342 1.74 -10.32 33.72
CA GLY A 342 0.83 -10.70 34.81
C GLY A 342 1.54 -11.44 35.95
N ASP A 343 0.81 -11.68 37.05
CA ASP A 343 1.28 -12.32 38.30
C ASP A 343 1.67 -13.82 38.18
N ASN A 344 2.08 -14.29 37.00
CA ASN A 344 2.47 -15.69 36.78
C ASN A 344 3.98 -15.86 37.03
N GLU A 345 4.34 -16.73 37.99
CA GLU A 345 5.72 -17.00 38.40
C GLU A 345 6.64 -17.39 37.22
N GLY A 346 6.12 -18.14 36.24
CA GLY A 346 6.91 -18.53 35.05
C GLY A 346 7.23 -17.36 34.10
N ALA A 347 6.33 -16.39 33.97
CA ALA A 347 6.59 -15.18 33.19
C ALA A 347 7.60 -14.27 33.90
N ARG A 348 7.54 -14.23 35.24
CA ARG A 348 8.46 -13.49 36.09
C ARG A 348 9.88 -14.05 36.05
N GLU A 349 10.05 -15.36 36.01
CA GLU A 349 11.37 -15.98 35.89
C GLU A 349 12.01 -15.73 34.51
N ILE A 350 11.23 -15.78 33.42
CA ILE A 350 11.68 -15.40 32.07
C ILE A 350 12.02 -13.90 32.03
N PHE A 351 11.22 -13.06 32.67
CA PHE A 351 11.44 -11.62 32.79
C PHE A 351 12.73 -11.29 33.54
N GLU A 352 12.98 -11.94 34.67
CA GLU A 352 14.22 -11.78 35.44
C GLU A 352 15.45 -12.25 34.65
N ARG A 353 15.35 -13.39 33.95
CA ARG A 353 16.42 -13.88 33.07
C ARG A 353 16.73 -12.96 31.89
N MET A 354 15.75 -12.20 31.40
CA MET A 354 15.94 -11.21 30.34
C MET A 354 16.55 -9.89 30.82
N GLY A 355 16.79 -9.70 32.13
CA GLY A 355 17.29 -8.44 32.69
C GLY A 355 16.18 -7.52 33.23
N GLY A 356 15.03 -8.11 33.57
CA GLY A 356 13.88 -7.42 34.12
C GLY A 356 13.23 -6.45 33.13
N GLN A 357 12.67 -5.35 33.66
CA GLN A 357 11.90 -4.39 32.87
C GLN A 357 12.70 -3.77 31.73
N SER A 358 13.97 -3.44 32.00
CA SER A 358 14.88 -2.87 31.01
C SER A 358 15.15 -3.82 29.84
N GLY A 359 15.30 -5.10 30.12
CA GLY A 359 15.53 -6.14 29.12
C GLY A 359 14.32 -6.34 28.21
N LEU A 360 13.11 -6.43 28.79
CA LEU A 360 11.87 -6.57 28.03
C LEU A 360 11.63 -5.35 27.12
N THR A 361 11.79 -4.14 27.67
CA THR A 361 11.67 -2.90 26.89
C THR A 361 12.68 -2.85 25.75
N ASN A 362 13.94 -3.20 26.01
CA ASN A 362 14.98 -3.22 24.98
C ASN A 362 14.72 -4.28 23.90
N ALA A 363 14.20 -5.45 24.27
CA ALA A 363 13.82 -6.49 23.32
C ALA A 363 12.63 -6.07 22.45
N PHE A 364 11.63 -5.40 23.04
CA PHE A 364 10.51 -4.82 22.31
C PHE A 364 10.98 -3.74 21.31
N LEU A 365 11.79 -2.79 21.77
CA LEU A 365 12.36 -1.73 20.91
C LEU A 365 13.20 -2.34 19.78
N ALA A 366 14.09 -3.28 20.06
CA ALA A 366 14.90 -3.96 19.06
C ALA A 366 14.02 -4.67 18.00
N SER A 367 12.94 -5.31 18.44
CA SER A 367 12.01 -6.01 17.54
C SER A 367 11.24 -5.04 16.64
N MET A 368 10.70 -3.95 17.19
CA MET A 368 9.96 -2.95 16.42
C MET A 368 10.88 -2.17 15.45
N ILE A 369 12.09 -1.84 15.89
CA ILE A 369 13.10 -1.18 15.04
C ILE A 369 13.56 -2.12 13.91
N GLY A 370 13.80 -3.39 14.22
CA GLY A 370 14.12 -4.41 13.21
C GLY A 370 12.99 -4.57 12.18
N MET A 371 11.74 -4.55 12.63
CA MET A 371 10.58 -4.57 11.75
C MET A 371 10.54 -3.36 10.81
N LEU A 372 10.79 -2.15 11.31
CA LEU A 372 10.89 -0.96 10.46
C LEU A 372 12.07 -1.05 9.48
N GLY A 373 13.19 -1.64 9.89
CA GLY A 373 14.31 -1.95 9.01
C GLY A 373 13.90 -2.84 7.84
N LEU A 374 13.17 -3.92 8.10
CA LEU A 374 12.63 -4.79 7.07
C LEU A 374 11.66 -4.04 6.13
N VAL A 375 10.78 -3.19 6.68
CA VAL A 375 9.85 -2.37 5.88
C VAL A 375 10.62 -1.34 5.03
N ALA A 376 11.75 -0.80 5.51
CA ALA A 376 12.59 0.13 4.76
C ALA A 376 13.25 -0.52 3.52
N ALA A 377 13.34 -1.86 3.48
CA ALA A 377 13.73 -2.58 2.28
C ALA A 377 12.74 -2.35 1.12
N LEU A 378 11.45 -2.19 1.40
CA LEU A 378 10.44 -1.86 0.38
C LEU A 378 10.66 -0.46 -0.19
N TYR A 379 11.01 0.50 0.68
CA TYR A 379 11.34 1.86 0.27
C TYR A 379 12.52 1.86 -0.71
N ILE A 380 13.66 1.27 -0.32
CA ILE A 380 14.89 1.34 -1.14
C ILE A 380 14.70 0.64 -2.49
N VAL A 381 13.98 -0.48 -2.53
CA VAL A 381 13.65 -1.20 -3.78
C VAL A 381 12.79 -0.33 -4.68
N SER A 382 11.73 0.29 -4.13
CA SER A 382 10.85 1.18 -4.89
C SER A 382 11.60 2.42 -5.44
N ALA A 383 12.54 2.95 -4.66
CA ALA A 383 13.34 4.12 -5.03
C ALA A 383 14.38 3.78 -6.11
N VAL A 384 15.08 2.63 -5.99
CA VAL A 384 16.05 2.15 -6.99
C VAL A 384 15.35 1.82 -8.31
N LEU A 385 14.23 1.10 -8.26
CA LEU A 385 13.46 0.74 -9.47
C LEU A 385 12.81 1.94 -10.16
N ARG A 386 12.93 3.15 -9.60
CA ARG A 386 12.58 4.37 -10.34
C ARG A 386 13.41 4.49 -11.61
N LEU A 387 14.68 4.09 -11.60
CA LEU A 387 15.55 4.07 -12.79
C LEU A 387 14.96 3.17 -13.89
N HIS A 388 14.56 1.95 -13.52
CA HIS A 388 13.89 1.02 -14.42
C HIS A 388 12.58 1.59 -14.98
N GLY A 389 11.79 2.29 -14.14
CA GLY A 389 10.57 2.95 -14.58
C GLY A 389 10.80 4.11 -15.55
N GLU A 390 11.87 4.89 -15.40
CA GLU A 390 12.24 5.95 -16.35
C GLU A 390 12.75 5.38 -17.68
N GLU A 391 13.48 4.26 -17.66
CA GLU A 391 13.96 3.58 -18.86
C GLU A 391 12.82 2.90 -19.64
N THR A 392 12.00 2.08 -18.97
CA THR A 392 10.88 1.35 -19.62
C THR A 392 9.74 2.23 -20.12
N SER A 393 9.70 3.50 -19.72
CA SER A 393 8.73 4.48 -20.20
C SER A 393 9.29 5.40 -21.27
N GLY A 394 10.51 5.15 -21.77
CA GLY A 394 11.18 5.97 -22.77
C GLY A 394 11.60 7.36 -22.28
N ARG A 395 11.42 7.69 -20.99
CA ARG A 395 11.79 9.01 -20.43
C ARG A 395 13.29 9.18 -20.21
N ALA A 396 14.02 8.08 -20.05
CA ALA A 396 15.47 8.12 -19.90
C ALA A 396 16.19 8.52 -21.21
N GLU A 397 15.65 8.16 -22.37
CA GLU A 397 16.34 8.36 -23.67
C GLU A 397 16.54 9.82 -24.03
N PRO A 398 15.51 10.71 -23.98
CA PRO A 398 15.73 12.13 -24.28
C PRO A 398 16.75 12.78 -23.34
N LEU A 399 16.84 12.31 -22.09
CA LEU A 399 17.80 12.81 -21.11
C LEU A 399 19.22 12.34 -21.41
N LEU A 400 19.39 11.07 -21.78
CA LEU A 400 20.69 10.46 -22.08
C LEU A 400 21.21 10.81 -23.48
N ALA A 401 20.35 11.31 -24.37
CA ALA A 401 20.75 11.90 -25.65
C ALA A 401 21.44 13.26 -25.49
N ASN A 402 21.27 13.93 -24.33
CA ASN A 402 21.99 15.15 -23.98
C ASN A 402 23.38 14.82 -23.39
N ALA A 403 24.17 15.84 -23.03
CA ALA A 403 25.49 15.70 -22.40
C ALA A 403 25.42 15.21 -20.92
N VAL A 404 24.59 14.21 -20.62
CA VAL A 404 24.43 13.59 -19.30
C VAL A 404 24.88 12.14 -19.38
N GLY A 405 26.00 11.81 -18.74
CA GLY A 405 26.47 10.43 -18.65
C GLY A 405 25.53 9.54 -17.84
N ARG A 406 25.41 8.25 -18.23
CA ARG A 406 24.55 7.24 -17.60
C ARG A 406 24.79 7.09 -16.09
N LEU A 407 26.05 7.10 -15.68
CA LEU A 407 26.42 7.02 -14.26
C LEU A 407 25.99 8.25 -13.47
N ARG A 408 26.08 9.45 -14.08
CA ARG A 408 25.64 10.70 -13.43
C ARG A 408 24.12 10.73 -13.26
N TRP A 409 23.40 10.24 -14.26
CA TRP A 409 21.95 10.06 -14.19
C TRP A 409 21.58 9.06 -13.10
N ALA A 410 22.18 7.86 -13.10
CA ALA A 410 21.94 6.83 -12.10
C ALA A 410 22.27 7.31 -10.68
N ALA A 411 23.45 7.92 -10.48
CA ALA A 411 23.87 8.46 -9.20
C ALA A 411 22.85 9.47 -8.63
N GLY A 412 22.23 10.30 -9.47
CA GLY A 412 21.18 11.22 -9.03
C GLY A 412 19.98 10.51 -8.38
N HIS A 413 19.57 9.36 -8.92
CA HIS A 413 18.51 8.55 -8.34
C HIS A 413 18.97 7.75 -7.11
N LEU A 414 20.18 7.18 -7.17
CA LEU A 414 20.71 6.36 -6.09
C LEU A 414 21.03 7.17 -4.82
N VAL A 415 21.50 8.41 -4.96
CA VAL A 415 21.70 9.31 -3.79
C VAL A 415 20.38 9.52 -3.05
N VAL A 416 19.26 9.69 -3.78
CA VAL A 416 17.94 9.83 -3.15
C VAL A 416 17.49 8.51 -2.52
N ALA A 417 17.73 7.37 -3.16
CA ALA A 417 17.35 6.06 -2.62
C ALA A 417 18.13 5.71 -1.35
N PHE A 418 19.46 5.73 -1.40
CA PHE A 418 20.31 5.34 -0.28
C PHE A 418 20.32 6.39 0.84
N GLY A 419 20.39 7.68 0.49
CA GLY A 419 20.30 8.78 1.45
C GLY A 419 18.91 8.92 2.06
N GLY A 420 17.86 8.66 1.27
CA GLY A 420 16.49 8.62 1.77
C GLY A 420 16.26 7.49 2.77
N THR A 421 16.93 6.34 2.63
CA THR A 421 16.88 5.26 3.63
C THR A 421 17.44 5.71 4.98
N VAL A 422 18.60 6.38 4.97
CA VAL A 422 19.17 6.96 6.20
C VAL A 422 18.20 7.95 6.82
N TRP A 423 17.64 8.83 6.00
CA TRP A 423 16.69 9.86 6.43
C TRP A 423 15.42 9.29 7.08
N ILE A 424 14.75 8.30 6.45
CA ILE A 424 13.52 7.73 7.01
C ILE A 424 13.80 6.92 8.28
N MET A 425 14.94 6.23 8.38
CA MET A 425 15.31 5.51 9.61
C MET A 425 15.66 6.47 10.76
N LEU A 426 16.28 7.61 10.46
CA LEU A 426 16.47 8.69 11.43
C LEU A 426 15.13 9.24 11.92
N LEU A 427 14.17 9.47 11.01
CA LEU A 427 12.84 9.92 11.38
C LEU A 427 12.07 8.88 12.20
N ALA A 428 12.21 7.59 11.90
CA ALA A 428 11.66 6.54 12.75
C ALA A 428 12.26 6.59 14.15
N GLY A 429 13.59 6.70 14.27
CA GLY A 429 14.26 6.84 15.56
C GLY A 429 13.79 8.09 16.31
N LEU A 430 13.70 9.25 15.66
CA LEU A 430 13.14 10.46 16.26
C LEU A 430 11.69 10.25 16.72
N GLY A 431 10.87 9.57 15.93
CA GLY A 431 9.52 9.17 16.30
C GLY A 431 9.50 8.31 17.56
N PHE A 432 10.32 7.26 17.61
CA PHE A 432 10.45 6.40 18.79
C PHE A 432 10.85 7.19 20.03
N THR A 433 11.81 8.10 19.91
CA THR A 433 12.28 8.92 21.04
C THR A 433 11.20 9.88 21.52
N LEU A 434 10.41 10.45 20.61
CA LEU A 434 9.29 11.31 20.94
C LEU A 434 8.16 10.52 21.62
N GLY A 435 7.85 9.32 21.12
CA GLY A 435 6.82 8.46 21.68
C GLY A 435 7.21 7.84 23.03
N TYR A 436 8.46 7.41 23.17
CA TYR A 436 8.97 6.75 24.38
C TYR A 436 9.40 7.73 25.47
N GLY A 437 9.76 8.97 25.12
CA GLY A 437 10.12 10.01 26.09
C GLY A 437 11.49 9.83 26.78
N LYS A 438 12.31 8.85 26.37
CA LYS A 438 13.66 8.59 26.93
C LYS A 438 14.79 8.86 25.93
N GLU A 439 16.01 8.52 26.33
CA GLU A 439 17.26 8.88 25.64
C GLU A 439 17.27 8.56 24.14
N ALA A 440 17.63 9.58 23.35
CA ALA A 440 17.61 9.46 21.89
C ALA A 440 18.78 8.67 21.29
N GLY A 441 19.94 8.69 21.94
CA GLY A 441 21.18 8.11 21.41
C GLY A 441 21.06 6.63 21.06
N PRO A 442 20.70 5.75 22.01
CA PRO A 442 20.61 4.30 21.76
C PRO A 442 19.57 3.94 20.70
N ILE A 443 18.42 4.62 20.70
CA ILE A 443 17.33 4.39 19.75
C ILE A 443 17.72 4.81 18.34
N LEU A 444 18.31 6.01 18.19
CA LEU A 444 18.82 6.47 16.90
C LEU A 444 19.92 5.56 16.36
N GLY A 445 20.83 5.11 17.24
CA GLY A 445 21.86 4.12 16.90
C GLY A 445 21.25 2.81 16.39
N ALA A 446 20.26 2.27 17.10
CA ALA A 446 19.55 1.05 16.71
C ALA A 446 18.87 1.19 15.35
N CYS A 447 18.21 2.33 15.07
CA CYS A 447 17.60 2.60 13.77
C CYS A 447 18.64 2.73 12.64
N LEU A 448 19.78 3.37 12.90
CA LEU A 448 20.84 3.56 11.90
C LEU A 448 21.56 2.25 11.56
N VAL A 449 21.71 1.32 12.51
CA VAL A 449 22.29 -0.01 12.24
C VAL A 449 21.49 -0.77 11.17
N GLN A 450 20.15 -0.62 11.16
CA GLN A 450 19.29 -1.27 10.16
C GLN A 450 19.59 -0.84 8.73
N VAL A 451 20.15 0.36 8.53
CA VAL A 451 20.48 0.91 7.20
C VAL A 451 21.42 -0.02 6.43
N ALA A 452 22.38 -0.65 7.11
CA ALA A 452 23.33 -1.56 6.47
C ALA A 452 22.62 -2.75 5.81
N GLY A 453 21.64 -3.35 6.50
CA GLY A 453 20.80 -4.43 5.94
C GLY A 453 19.96 -3.96 4.76
N VAL A 454 19.34 -2.78 4.88
CA VAL A 454 18.53 -2.18 3.79
C VAL A 454 19.38 -1.90 2.55
N TRP A 455 20.60 -1.40 2.72
CA TRP A 455 21.52 -1.11 1.62
C TRP A 455 21.96 -2.35 0.86
N VAL A 456 22.07 -3.53 1.48
CA VAL A 456 22.33 -4.79 0.77
C VAL A 456 21.18 -5.12 -0.19
N ILE A 457 19.93 -4.93 0.24
CA ILE A 457 18.75 -5.14 -0.62
C ILE A 457 18.72 -4.12 -1.75
N GLY A 458 18.98 -2.85 -1.45
CA GLY A 458 19.09 -1.78 -2.45
C GLY A 458 20.21 -2.05 -3.45
N GLY A 459 21.39 -2.47 -2.98
CA GLY A 459 22.53 -2.82 -3.82
C GLY A 459 22.23 -3.99 -4.74
N THR A 460 21.51 -5.00 -4.25
CA THR A 460 21.05 -6.12 -5.07
C THR A 460 20.06 -5.67 -6.13
N ALA A 461 19.12 -4.77 -5.79
CA ALA A 461 18.22 -4.17 -6.77
C ALA A 461 18.97 -3.37 -7.85
N VAL A 462 20.02 -2.63 -7.47
CA VAL A 462 20.90 -1.91 -8.41
C VAL A 462 21.67 -2.89 -9.31
N LEU A 463 22.17 -4.00 -8.75
CA LEU A 463 22.87 -5.04 -9.50
C LEU A 463 21.94 -5.70 -10.53
N LEU A 464 20.77 -6.18 -10.10
CA LEU A 464 19.77 -6.80 -10.95
C LEU A 464 19.33 -5.84 -12.06
N TYR A 465 18.98 -4.60 -11.68
CA TYR A 465 18.64 -3.58 -12.65
C TYR A 465 19.77 -3.37 -13.63
N GLY A 466 20.99 -3.10 -13.17
CA GLY A 466 22.15 -2.71 -13.97
C GLY A 466 22.67 -3.77 -14.93
N LEU A 467 22.67 -5.04 -14.53
CA LEU A 467 23.06 -6.16 -15.40
C LEU A 467 21.95 -6.49 -16.41
N THR A 468 20.71 -6.65 -15.95
CA THR A 468 19.61 -7.12 -16.78
C THR A 468 18.32 -6.38 -16.41
N PRO A 469 17.90 -5.32 -17.14
CA PRO A 469 16.74 -4.53 -16.74
C PRO A 469 15.44 -5.35 -16.69
N ARG A 470 15.32 -6.45 -17.46
CA ARG A 470 14.19 -7.39 -17.36
C ARG A 470 14.09 -8.10 -16.00
N ALA A 471 15.21 -8.29 -15.32
CA ALA A 471 15.29 -8.91 -14.00
C ALA A 471 15.07 -7.91 -12.85
N ALA A 472 14.97 -6.60 -13.13
CA ALA A 472 14.82 -5.57 -12.11
C ALA A 472 13.60 -5.82 -11.20
N GLY A 473 12.50 -6.34 -11.77
CA GLY A 473 11.31 -6.72 -11.00
C GLY A 473 11.55 -7.81 -9.94
N ALA A 474 12.56 -8.66 -10.12
CA ALA A 474 12.90 -9.72 -9.15
C ALA A 474 13.38 -9.15 -7.80
N ALA A 475 13.79 -7.88 -7.74
CA ALA A 475 14.11 -7.21 -6.49
C ALA A 475 12.93 -7.18 -5.51
N TRP A 476 11.68 -7.13 -5.99
CA TRP A 476 10.50 -7.26 -5.13
C TRP A 476 10.35 -8.66 -4.54
N GLY A 477 10.71 -9.70 -5.31
CA GLY A 477 10.74 -11.07 -4.81
C GLY A 477 11.77 -11.25 -3.70
N LEU A 478 12.96 -10.66 -3.86
CA LEU A 478 13.99 -10.64 -2.82
C LEU A 478 13.53 -9.91 -1.56
N ALA A 479 12.98 -8.70 -1.71
CA ALA A 479 12.49 -7.92 -0.57
C ALA A 479 11.36 -8.64 0.18
N GLY A 480 10.42 -9.24 -0.57
CA GLY A 480 9.37 -10.08 0.00
C GLY A 480 9.92 -11.30 0.72
N ALA A 481 10.89 -12.01 0.14
CA ALA A 481 11.53 -13.16 0.77
C ALA A 481 12.24 -12.77 2.08
N VAL A 482 12.98 -11.65 2.09
CA VAL A 482 13.67 -11.16 3.30
C VAL A 482 12.69 -10.74 4.39
N LEU A 483 11.58 -10.10 4.03
CA LEU A 483 10.48 -9.79 4.96
C LEU A 483 9.87 -11.06 5.55
N LEU A 484 9.57 -12.06 4.73
CA LEU A 484 9.00 -13.34 5.18
C LEU A 484 9.99 -14.10 6.08
N ILE A 485 11.26 -14.19 5.69
CA ILE A 485 12.30 -14.84 6.49
C ILE A 485 12.46 -14.10 7.83
N GLY A 486 12.54 -12.77 7.82
CA GLY A 486 12.74 -11.97 9.02
C GLY A 486 11.55 -12.02 10.00
N TRP A 487 10.32 -12.05 9.48
CA TRP A 487 9.12 -11.98 10.32
C TRP A 487 8.55 -13.35 10.68
N ILE A 488 8.49 -14.27 9.72
CA ILE A 488 7.85 -15.59 9.87
C ILE A 488 8.89 -16.67 10.20
N GLY A 489 10.11 -16.55 9.67
CA GLY A 489 11.16 -17.56 9.85
C GLY A 489 11.40 -17.95 11.32
N PRO A 490 11.63 -16.99 12.23
CA PRO A 490 11.78 -17.28 13.66
C PRO A 490 10.53 -17.91 14.27
N ALA A 491 9.33 -17.47 13.87
CA ALA A 491 8.06 -18.00 14.39
C ALA A 491 7.82 -19.46 13.98
N LEU A 492 8.36 -19.89 12.85
CA LEU A 492 8.27 -21.27 12.35
C LEU A 492 9.47 -22.14 12.76
N ASN A 493 10.39 -21.64 13.59
CA ASN A 493 11.65 -22.31 13.92
C ASN A 493 12.42 -22.76 12.65
N ALA A 494 12.48 -21.87 11.65
CA ALA A 494 13.17 -22.16 10.40
C ALA A 494 14.67 -22.50 10.61
N PRO A 495 15.28 -23.34 9.75
CA PRO A 495 16.70 -23.66 9.85
C PRO A 495 17.58 -22.41 9.83
N GLN A 496 18.63 -22.38 10.65
CA GLN A 496 19.52 -21.21 10.77
C GLN A 496 20.10 -20.77 9.42
N ALA A 497 20.44 -21.71 8.55
CA ALA A 497 20.92 -21.42 7.19
C ALA A 497 19.92 -20.60 6.35
N LEU A 498 18.61 -20.75 6.59
CA LEU A 498 17.57 -19.94 5.93
C LEU A 498 17.46 -18.55 6.55
N LEU A 499 17.61 -18.44 7.88
CA LEU A 499 17.61 -17.16 8.59
C LEU A 499 18.84 -16.30 8.22
N ASP A 500 20.00 -16.93 8.07
CA ASP A 500 21.27 -16.30 7.72
C ASP A 500 21.29 -15.73 6.29
N LEU A 501 20.34 -16.10 5.43
CA LEU A 501 20.16 -15.46 4.12
C LEU A 501 19.65 -14.02 4.24
N SER A 502 18.99 -13.68 5.35
CA SER A 502 18.53 -12.32 5.59
C SER A 502 19.68 -11.46 6.09
N PRO A 503 20.00 -10.32 5.44
CA PRO A 503 21.05 -9.42 5.93
C PRO A 503 20.71 -8.84 7.31
N PHE A 504 19.42 -8.80 7.67
CA PHE A 504 18.96 -8.33 8.98
C PHE A 504 19.27 -9.30 10.12
N GLY A 505 19.47 -10.59 9.83
CA GLY A 505 19.84 -11.59 10.85
C GLY A 505 21.24 -11.39 11.43
N HIS A 506 22.12 -10.72 10.67
CA HIS A 506 23.52 -10.46 11.06
C HIS A 506 23.71 -9.14 11.82
N LEU A 507 22.68 -8.30 11.94
CA LEU A 507 22.80 -6.99 12.59
C LEU A 507 22.75 -7.12 14.11
N PRO A 508 23.51 -6.31 14.86
CA PRO A 508 23.45 -6.31 16.32
C PRO A 508 22.06 -5.88 16.81
N LYS A 509 21.57 -6.56 17.84
CA LYS A 509 20.24 -6.32 18.43
C LYS A 509 20.24 -5.16 19.41
N LEU A 510 20.42 -3.93 18.91
CA LEU A 510 20.32 -2.70 19.70
C LEU A 510 18.85 -2.30 19.95
N PRO A 511 18.52 -1.61 21.07
CA PRO A 511 19.42 -1.10 22.11
C PRO A 511 19.78 -2.10 23.23
N GLY A 512 19.30 -3.35 23.17
CA GLY A 512 19.49 -4.34 24.24
C GLY A 512 20.80 -5.11 24.24
N GLY A 513 21.47 -5.23 23.08
CA GLY A 513 22.76 -5.89 22.92
C GLY A 513 23.92 -4.91 22.80
N GLU A 514 25.13 -5.45 22.64
CA GLU A 514 26.33 -4.65 22.38
C GLU A 514 26.48 -4.32 20.89
N MET A 515 27.18 -3.23 20.60
CA MET A 515 27.45 -2.82 19.23
C MET A 515 28.55 -3.69 18.61
N GLU A 516 28.19 -4.48 17.60
CA GLU A 516 29.14 -5.23 16.79
C GLU A 516 29.39 -4.51 15.46
N TRP A 517 30.59 -3.92 15.31
CA TRP A 517 30.94 -3.18 14.08
C TRP A 517 31.21 -4.08 12.88
N THR A 518 31.72 -5.29 13.12
CA THR A 518 32.15 -6.20 12.03
C THR A 518 31.00 -6.55 11.09
N PRO A 519 29.83 -7.03 11.54
CA PRO A 519 28.72 -7.35 10.64
C PRO A 519 28.20 -6.13 9.88
N VAL A 520 28.12 -4.97 10.56
CA VAL A 520 27.65 -3.71 9.96
C VAL A 520 28.57 -3.24 8.82
N LEU A 521 29.89 -3.30 9.04
CA LEU A 521 30.89 -2.94 8.03
C LEU A 521 30.90 -3.93 6.87
N VAL A 522 30.78 -5.23 7.15
CA VAL A 522 30.72 -6.27 6.10
C VAL A 522 29.49 -6.09 5.21
N LEU A 523 28.30 -5.88 5.78
CA LEU A 523 27.07 -5.66 5.01
C LEU A 523 27.14 -4.37 4.19
N THR A 524 27.70 -3.30 4.76
CA THR A 524 27.91 -2.04 4.04
C THR A 524 28.91 -2.22 2.89
N GLY A 525 30.01 -2.95 3.13
CA GLY A 525 30.98 -3.34 2.10
C GLY A 525 30.35 -4.14 0.96
N LEU A 526 29.53 -5.14 1.31
CA LEU A 526 28.77 -5.93 0.34
C LEU A 526 27.83 -5.05 -0.49
N ALA A 527 27.08 -4.14 0.15
CA ALA A 527 26.22 -3.20 -0.54
C ALA A 527 26.99 -2.34 -1.56
N MET A 528 28.18 -1.84 -1.20
CA MET A 528 29.04 -1.08 -2.12
C MET A 528 29.47 -1.90 -3.32
N VAL A 529 29.87 -3.17 -3.12
CA VAL A 529 30.25 -4.09 -4.21
C VAL A 529 29.08 -4.34 -5.15
N LEU A 530 27.88 -4.59 -4.62
CA LEU A 530 26.67 -4.81 -5.41
C LEU A 530 26.29 -3.57 -6.24
N VAL A 531 26.34 -2.38 -5.63
CA VAL A 531 26.09 -1.11 -6.33
C VAL A 531 27.13 -0.87 -7.42
N ALA A 532 28.42 -1.07 -7.12
CA ALA A 532 29.50 -0.91 -8.10
C ALA A 532 29.33 -1.88 -9.29
N GLY A 533 28.98 -3.14 -9.02
CA GLY A 533 28.67 -4.13 -10.06
C GLY A 533 27.47 -3.72 -10.94
N GLY A 534 26.39 -3.24 -10.33
CA GLY A 534 25.22 -2.75 -11.07
C GLY A 534 25.51 -1.51 -11.92
N LEU A 535 26.28 -0.55 -11.39
CA LEU A 535 26.71 0.63 -12.14
C LEU A 535 27.68 0.27 -13.28
N ALA A 536 28.58 -0.69 -13.06
CA ALA A 536 29.45 -1.22 -14.11
C ALA A 536 28.65 -1.90 -15.22
N GLY A 537 27.61 -2.66 -14.86
CA GLY A 537 26.64 -3.23 -15.81
C GLY A 537 25.92 -2.16 -16.63
N LEU A 538 25.36 -1.14 -15.95
CA LEU A 538 24.66 -0.02 -16.59
C LEU A 538 25.54 0.77 -17.57
N ARG A 539 26.83 0.91 -17.25
CA ARG A 539 27.80 1.58 -18.11
C ARG A 539 28.07 0.79 -19.40
N ARG A 540 28.04 -0.54 -19.35
CA ARG A 540 28.41 -1.42 -20.47
C ARG A 540 27.23 -1.84 -21.34
N ARG A 541 26.05 -2.06 -20.76
CA ARG A 541 24.88 -2.50 -21.52
C ARG A 541 24.36 -1.39 -22.43
N ASP A 542 23.58 -1.72 -23.45
CA ASP A 542 22.82 -0.72 -24.18
C ASP A 542 21.56 -0.31 -23.39
N VAL A 543 21.21 0.97 -23.47
CA VAL A 543 19.91 1.48 -23.01
C VAL A 543 19.02 1.40 -24.25
N SER A 544 18.27 0.31 -24.36
CA SER A 544 17.46 -0.01 -25.54
C SER A 544 16.08 0.64 -25.48
N SER A 545 15.66 1.19 -26.63
CA SER A 545 14.28 1.53 -26.99
C SER A 545 13.32 0.35 -26.98
#